data_AF-A0A843HLA0-F1
#
_entry.id   AF-A0A843HLA0-F1
#
_cell.length_a   1.000
_cell.length_b   1.000
_cell.length_c   1.000
_cell.angle_alpha   90.00
_cell.angle_beta   90.00
_cell.angle_gamma   90.00
#
_symmetry.space_group_name_H-M   'P 1'
#
loop_
_entity.id
_entity.type
_entity.pdbx_description
1 polymer ?
#
loop_
_entity_poly.entity_id
_entity_poly.type
_entity_poly.pdbx_seq_one_letter_code
_entity_poly.pdbx_strand_id
1 'polypeptide(L)'
;MKTITQKTPTKQIEDSLLDLLIMAYVYGVNDVSKSLGEEFTPDTDKMEKSVHKKIAGETWVKRVRDAQTIGELERIIVTESHRCFSEGQWDTAEGHATNKIWHTQEDDRVRESHWYLDNMEVGINDYFYTLDGDRALKPYGFESAENNINCRCYLEYTK
;
A
#
# COMPACT_ATOMS: atom_id res chain seq x y z
N MET A 1 -2.69 10.30 26.17
CA MET A 1 -2.44 8.98 25.53
C MET A 1 -3.26 7.93 26.25
N LYS A 2 -4.17 7.23 25.56
CA LYS A 2 -4.88 6.07 26.13
C LYS A 2 -3.99 4.84 25.93
N THR A 3 -3.38 4.36 27.01
CA THR A 3 -2.71 3.05 27.03
C THR A 3 -3.73 1.97 26.72
N ILE A 4 -3.37 0.95 25.94
CA ILE A 4 -4.25 -0.19 25.63
C ILE A 4 -4.45 -0.98 26.94
N THR A 5 -5.49 -0.65 27.71
CA THR A 5 -5.75 -1.22 29.05
C THR A 5 -6.74 -2.38 29.06
N GLN A 6 -7.22 -2.86 27.91
CA GLN A 6 -8.08 -4.05 27.88
C GLN A 6 -7.64 -5.01 26.78
N LYS A 7 -7.51 -6.28 27.17
CA LYS A 7 -7.13 -7.43 26.34
C LYS A 7 -8.12 -7.62 25.18
N THR A 8 -8.01 -6.85 24.10
CA THR A 8 -8.35 -7.44 22.80
C THR A 8 -7.34 -8.56 22.58
N PRO A 9 -7.76 -9.83 22.40
CA PRO A 9 -6.81 -10.91 22.21
C PRO A 9 -5.96 -10.56 20.98
N THR A 10 -4.64 -10.48 21.14
CA THR A 10 -3.71 -10.13 20.06
C THR A 10 -3.98 -10.97 18.80
N LYS A 11 -4.39 -12.23 18.99
CA LYS A 11 -4.83 -13.12 17.92
C LYS A 11 -6.04 -12.61 17.12
N GLN A 12 -7.05 -12.03 17.76
CA GLN A 12 -8.21 -11.48 17.05
C GLN A 12 -7.81 -10.29 16.17
N ILE A 13 -6.89 -9.45 16.63
CA ILE A 13 -6.34 -8.35 15.83
C ILE A 13 -5.55 -8.91 14.65
N GLU A 14 -4.76 -9.95 14.89
CA GLU A 14 -4.00 -10.62 13.83
C GLU A 14 -4.91 -11.20 12.75
N ASP A 15 -5.93 -11.97 13.14
CA ASP A 15 -6.90 -12.56 12.22
C ASP A 15 -7.65 -11.47 11.43
N SER A 16 -8.10 -10.41 12.12
CA SER A 16 -8.81 -9.29 11.47
C SER A 16 -7.93 -8.50 10.50
N LEU A 17 -6.65 -8.30 10.84
CA LEU A 17 -5.72 -7.64 9.95
C LEU A 17 -5.42 -8.52 8.74
N LEU A 18 -5.21 -9.83 8.93
CA LEU A 18 -5.01 -10.76 7.82
C LEU A 18 -6.16 -10.67 6.80
N ASP A 19 -7.41 -10.73 7.26
CA ASP A 19 -8.59 -10.59 6.41
C ASP A 19 -8.59 -9.24 5.67
N LEU A 20 -8.25 -8.16 6.38
CA LEU A 20 -8.13 -6.83 5.77
C LEU A 20 -7.04 -6.75 4.70
N LEU A 21 -5.88 -7.40 4.91
CA LEU A 21 -4.78 -7.41 3.94
C LEU A 21 -5.15 -8.17 2.67
N ILE A 22 -5.82 -9.32 2.82
CA ILE A 22 -6.37 -10.10 1.70
C ILE A 22 -7.38 -9.24 0.93
N MET A 23 -8.34 -8.65 1.63
CA MET A 23 -9.34 -7.78 1.01
C MET A 23 -8.72 -6.59 0.29
N ALA A 24 -7.72 -5.94 0.89
CA ALA A 24 -7.04 -4.80 0.28
C ALA A 24 -6.34 -5.18 -1.03
N TYR A 25 -5.64 -6.32 -1.08
CA TYR A 25 -5.04 -6.83 -2.31
C TYR A 25 -6.10 -7.08 -3.39
N VAL A 26 -7.19 -7.78 -3.05
CA VAL A 26 -8.31 -8.05 -3.96
C VAL A 26 -8.96 -6.76 -4.46
N TYR A 27 -9.09 -5.74 -3.60
CA TYR A 27 -9.57 -4.42 -4.01
C TYR A 27 -8.63 -3.75 -5.01
N GLY A 28 -7.30 -3.89 -4.86
CA GLY A 28 -6.34 -3.37 -5.83
C GLY A 28 -6.50 -4.00 -7.22
N VAL A 29 -6.68 -5.32 -7.27
CA VAL A 29 -6.98 -6.05 -8.52
C VAL A 29 -8.28 -5.53 -9.16
N ASN A 30 -9.33 -5.42 -8.37
CA ASN A 30 -10.64 -4.95 -8.83
C ASN A 30 -10.63 -3.48 -9.28
N ASP A 31 -9.77 -2.67 -8.69
CA ASP A 31 -9.59 -1.28 -9.08
C ASP A 31 -8.99 -1.18 -10.48
N VAL A 32 -7.92 -1.94 -10.75
CA VAL A 32 -7.33 -2.04 -12.10
C VAL A 32 -8.33 -2.60 -13.12
N SER A 33 -9.12 -3.60 -12.73
CA SER A 33 -10.20 -4.12 -13.58
C SER A 33 -11.16 -3.01 -14.04
N LYS A 34 -11.52 -2.10 -13.13
CA LYS A 34 -12.37 -0.95 -13.47
C LYS A 34 -11.63 0.07 -14.34
N SER A 35 -10.40 0.42 -14.00
CA SER A 35 -9.60 1.41 -14.74
C SER A 35 -9.34 0.97 -16.18
N LEU A 36 -9.07 -0.32 -16.42
CA LEU A 36 -8.76 -0.85 -17.75
C LEU A 36 -9.98 -1.38 -18.51
N GLY A 37 -11.15 -1.47 -17.86
CA GLY A 37 -12.38 -2.00 -18.44
C GLY A 37 -12.31 -3.50 -18.75
N GLU A 38 -11.51 -4.26 -18.00
CA GLU A 38 -11.29 -5.70 -18.19
C GLU A 38 -11.45 -6.42 -16.84
N GLU A 39 -11.90 -7.68 -16.86
CA GLU A 39 -12.04 -8.45 -15.62
C GLU A 39 -10.75 -9.23 -15.33
N PHE A 40 -10.11 -8.93 -14.19
CA PHE A 40 -8.97 -9.67 -13.68
C PHE A 40 -9.32 -10.42 -12.39
N THR A 41 -8.74 -11.60 -12.24
CA THR A 41 -8.84 -12.41 -11.03
C THR A 41 -7.56 -12.31 -10.20
N PRO A 42 -7.63 -12.18 -8.86
CA PRO A 42 -6.44 -12.14 -8.02
C PRO A 42 -5.58 -13.40 -8.16
N ASP A 43 -4.28 -13.21 -8.41
CA ASP A 43 -3.28 -14.28 -8.30
C ASP A 43 -3.04 -14.60 -6.81
N THR A 44 -3.37 -15.82 -6.41
CA THR A 44 -3.30 -16.25 -5.00
C THR A 44 -1.87 -16.36 -4.48
N ASP A 45 -0.91 -16.75 -5.32
CA ASP A 45 0.49 -16.90 -4.93
C ASP A 45 1.14 -15.54 -4.71
N LYS A 46 0.83 -14.58 -5.59
CA LYS A 46 1.26 -13.18 -5.43
C LYS A 46 0.59 -12.53 -4.22
N MET A 47 -0.71 -12.78 -4.02
CA MET A 47 -1.44 -12.30 -2.85
C MET A 47 -0.82 -12.80 -1.55
N GLU A 48 -0.55 -14.11 -1.42
CA GLU A 48 0.07 -14.69 -0.23
C GLU A 48 1.45 -14.06 0.05
N LYS A 49 2.27 -13.89 -0.99
CA LYS A 49 3.57 -13.18 -0.88
C LYS A 49 3.39 -11.73 -0.43
N SER A 50 2.40 -11.02 -0.96
CA SER A 50 2.12 -9.63 -0.62
C SER A 50 1.67 -9.49 0.84
N VAL A 51 0.75 -10.33 1.31
CA VAL A 51 0.23 -10.33 2.69
C VAL A 51 1.33 -10.62 3.71
N HIS A 52 2.29 -11.48 3.36
CA HIS A 52 3.40 -11.87 4.25
C HIS A 52 4.71 -11.10 4.00
N LYS A 53 4.69 -10.08 3.13
CA LYS A 53 5.86 -9.23 2.85
C LYS A 53 6.36 -8.57 4.14
N LYS A 54 7.67 -8.66 4.37
CA LYS A 54 8.33 -8.06 5.53
C LYS A 54 8.66 -6.60 5.24
N ILE A 55 8.47 -5.73 6.23
CA ILE A 55 8.93 -4.34 6.20
C ILE A 55 10.10 -4.22 7.16
N ALA A 56 11.24 -3.73 6.66
CA ALA A 56 12.50 -3.65 7.43
C ALA A 56 12.88 -4.98 8.12
N GLY A 57 12.60 -6.11 7.47
CA GLY A 57 12.87 -7.46 7.99
C GLY A 57 11.81 -8.02 8.95
N GLU A 58 10.80 -7.22 9.34
CA GLU A 58 9.80 -7.58 10.33
C GLU A 58 8.43 -7.91 9.70
N THR A 59 7.75 -8.91 10.26
CA THR A 59 6.37 -9.24 9.87
C THR A 59 5.39 -8.24 10.47
N TRP A 60 4.23 -8.07 9.83
CA TRP A 60 3.15 -7.28 10.43
C TRP A 60 2.66 -7.90 11.75
N VAL A 61 2.67 -9.24 11.87
CA VAL A 61 2.28 -9.96 13.10
C VAL A 61 3.15 -9.53 14.28
N LYS A 62 4.48 -9.51 14.08
CA LYS A 62 5.41 -9.07 15.12
C LYS A 62 5.20 -7.60 15.47
N ARG A 63 5.05 -6.72 14.47
CA ARG A 63 4.77 -5.30 14.70
C ARG A 63 3.47 -5.05 15.46
N VAL A 64 2.40 -5.79 15.15
CA VAL A 64 1.12 -5.72 15.89
C VAL A 64 1.31 -6.15 17.35
N ARG A 65 2.06 -7.23 17.60
CA ARG A 65 2.36 -7.71 18.95
C ARG A 65 3.21 -6.75 19.76
N ASP A 66 4.13 -6.05 19.12
CA ASP A 66 5.04 -5.10 19.76
C ASP A 66 4.41 -3.71 19.97
N ALA A 67 3.29 -3.41 19.31
CA ALA A 67 2.60 -2.12 19.44
C ALA A 67 2.13 -1.87 20.89
N GLN A 68 2.51 -0.72 21.45
CA GLN A 68 2.19 -0.33 22.83
C GLN A 68 1.00 0.62 22.90
N THR A 69 0.67 1.27 21.78
CA THR A 69 -0.38 2.28 21.68
C THR A 69 -1.32 2.03 20.51
N ILE A 70 -2.54 2.54 20.61
CA ILE A 70 -3.53 2.47 19.51
C ILE A 70 -3.00 3.18 18.26
N GLY A 71 -2.31 4.31 18.42
CA GLY A 71 -1.74 5.06 17.29
C GLY A 71 -0.63 4.30 16.55
N GLU A 72 0.15 3.46 17.23
CA GLU A 72 1.10 2.55 16.57
C GLU A 72 0.37 1.46 15.79
N LEU A 73 -0.68 0.88 16.38
CA LEU A 73 -1.49 -0.14 15.72
C LEU A 73 -2.20 0.42 14.47
N GLU A 74 -2.82 1.60 14.56
CA GLU A 74 -3.44 2.30 13.44
C GLU A 74 -2.43 2.54 12.31
N ARG A 75 -1.22 3.00 12.62
CA ARG A 75 -0.16 3.21 11.63
C ARG A 75 0.23 1.91 10.92
N ILE A 76 0.34 0.80 11.67
CA ILE A 76 0.63 -0.51 11.09
C ILE A 76 -0.49 -0.94 10.15
N ILE A 77 -1.74 -0.87 10.61
CA ILE A 77 -2.92 -1.27 9.83
C ILE A 77 -2.98 -0.50 8.51
N VAL A 78 -2.89 0.85 8.56
CA VAL A 78 -2.96 1.70 7.37
C VAL A 78 -1.79 1.44 6.42
N THR A 79 -0.57 1.29 6.96
CA THR A 79 0.61 1.02 6.13
C THR A 79 0.50 -0.33 5.42
N GLU A 80 0.08 -1.39 6.12
CA GLU A 80 -0.02 -2.71 5.53
C GLU A 80 -1.17 -2.85 4.54
N SER A 81 -2.36 -2.35 4.88
CA SER A 81 -3.52 -2.49 4.02
C SER A 81 -3.32 -1.74 2.71
N HIS A 82 -2.85 -0.49 2.77
CA HIS A 82 -2.65 0.32 1.58
C HIS A 82 -1.44 -0.15 0.75
N ARG A 83 -0.43 -0.74 1.39
CA ARG A 83 0.63 -1.47 0.68
C ARG A 83 0.07 -2.67 -0.09
N CYS A 84 -0.72 -3.53 0.56
CA CYS A 84 -1.33 -4.70 -0.10
C CYS A 84 -2.23 -4.28 -1.26
N PHE A 85 -3.01 -3.20 -1.11
CA PHE A 85 -3.78 -2.60 -2.19
C PHE A 85 -2.89 -2.20 -3.37
N SER A 86 -1.82 -1.45 -3.12
CA SER A 86 -0.89 -1.01 -4.18
C SER A 86 -0.17 -2.18 -4.86
N GLU A 87 0.18 -3.25 -4.12
CA GLU A 87 0.72 -4.48 -4.73
C GLU A 87 -0.32 -5.16 -5.62
N GLY A 88 -1.57 -5.31 -5.17
CA GLY A 88 -2.64 -5.93 -5.96
C GLY A 88 -2.95 -5.18 -7.26
N GLN A 89 -2.90 -3.84 -7.21
CA GLN A 89 -2.96 -3.03 -8.42
C GLN A 89 -1.79 -3.33 -9.36
N TRP A 90 -0.55 -3.23 -8.88
CA TRP A 90 0.64 -3.41 -9.70
C TRP A 90 0.75 -4.79 -10.32
N ASP A 91 0.50 -5.83 -9.52
CA ASP A 91 0.56 -7.23 -9.95
C ASP A 91 -0.42 -7.56 -11.08
N THR A 92 -1.48 -6.74 -11.22
CA THR A 92 -2.51 -6.84 -12.25
C THR A 92 -2.22 -5.92 -13.44
N ALA A 93 -1.78 -4.69 -13.19
CA ALA A 93 -1.54 -3.72 -14.24
C ALA A 93 -0.24 -3.97 -15.03
N GLU A 94 0.76 -4.58 -14.40
CA GLU A 94 2.03 -4.94 -15.03
C GLU A 94 1.78 -5.92 -16.20
N GLY A 95 2.05 -5.46 -17.43
CA GLY A 95 1.80 -6.22 -18.65
C GLY A 95 0.44 -5.98 -19.30
N HIS A 96 -0.45 -5.21 -18.67
CA HIS A 96 -1.80 -4.90 -19.16
C HIS A 96 -2.05 -3.41 -19.39
N ALA A 97 -1.48 -2.56 -18.55
CA ALA A 97 -1.51 -1.10 -18.70
C ALA A 97 -0.29 -0.60 -19.49
N THR A 98 -0.43 0.54 -20.17
CA THR A 98 0.66 1.24 -20.85
C THR A 98 1.22 2.38 -20.01
N ASN A 99 0.35 3.08 -19.29
CA ASN A 99 0.65 4.26 -18.51
C ASN A 99 0.06 4.14 -17.10
N LYS A 100 0.58 4.96 -16.19
CA LYS A 100 0.12 5.10 -14.81
C LYS A 100 0.19 6.56 -14.38
N ILE A 101 -0.83 6.97 -13.64
CA ILE A 101 -0.97 8.33 -13.11
C ILE A 101 -0.90 8.25 -11.59
N TRP A 102 -0.09 9.09 -10.97
CA TRP A 102 0.05 9.13 -9.52
C TRP A 102 -0.91 10.14 -8.90
N HIS A 103 -1.70 9.68 -7.95
CA HIS A 103 -2.65 10.49 -7.21
C HIS A 103 -2.26 10.57 -5.74
N THR A 104 -2.18 11.78 -5.21
CA THR A 104 -2.08 12.01 -3.77
C THR A 104 -3.48 12.04 -3.14
N GLN A 105 -3.55 12.16 -1.82
CA GLN A 105 -4.85 12.34 -1.13
C GLN A 105 -5.28 13.81 -1.05
N GLU A 106 -4.46 14.73 -1.61
CA GLU A 106 -4.70 16.17 -1.60
C GLU A 106 -5.04 16.75 -0.20
N ASP A 107 -4.52 16.15 0.87
CA ASP A 107 -4.74 16.62 2.24
C ASP A 107 -3.43 17.08 2.91
N ASP A 108 -3.57 17.80 4.03
CA ASP A 108 -2.46 18.38 4.80
C ASP A 108 -1.51 17.32 5.40
N ARG A 109 -1.80 16.03 5.22
CA ARG A 109 -0.98 14.90 5.68
C ARG A 109 -0.20 14.27 4.53
N VAL A 110 -0.38 14.71 3.28
CA VAL A 110 0.50 14.32 2.17
C VAL A 110 1.85 14.97 2.40
N ARG A 111 2.92 14.18 2.26
CA ARG A 111 4.29 14.67 2.42
C ARG A 111 4.63 15.67 1.33
N GLU A 112 5.40 16.69 1.70
CA GLU A 112 5.90 17.68 0.73
C GLU A 112 6.69 17.01 -0.40
N SER A 113 7.45 15.95 -0.10
CA SER A 113 8.22 15.18 -1.08
C SER A 113 7.36 14.55 -2.19
N HIS A 114 6.06 14.36 -1.94
CA HIS A 114 5.12 13.71 -2.87
C HIS A 114 4.19 14.71 -3.59
N TRP A 115 4.14 15.99 -3.19
CA TRP A 115 3.13 16.92 -3.72
C TRP A 115 3.16 17.07 -5.24
N TYR A 116 4.34 17.05 -5.85
CA TYR A 116 4.47 17.19 -7.31
C TYR A 116 4.26 15.88 -8.08
N LEU A 117 4.15 14.75 -7.37
CA LEU A 117 3.76 13.49 -8.01
C LEU A 117 2.29 13.52 -8.41
N ASP A 118 1.49 14.38 -7.79
CA ASP A 118 0.07 14.47 -8.04
C ASP A 118 -0.23 14.77 -9.52
N ASN A 119 -1.09 13.94 -10.12
CA ASN A 119 -1.42 13.95 -11.54
C ASN A 119 -0.22 13.73 -12.49
N MET A 120 0.94 13.30 -11.98
CA MET A 120 2.06 12.94 -12.84
C MET A 120 1.74 11.63 -13.57
N GLU A 121 1.86 11.65 -14.89
CA GLU A 121 1.69 10.48 -15.75
C GLU A 121 3.05 10.02 -16.28
N VAL A 122 3.32 8.71 -16.18
CA VAL A 122 4.53 8.08 -16.72
C VAL A 122 4.17 6.72 -17.35
N GLY A 123 5.06 6.16 -18.18
CA GLY A 123 4.88 4.82 -18.71
C GLY A 123 4.86 3.76 -17.59
N ILE A 124 4.23 2.62 -17.82
CA ILE A 124 4.05 1.56 -16.81
C ILE A 124 5.38 1.13 -16.16
N ASN A 125 6.47 1.12 -16.94
CA ASN A 125 7.81 0.73 -16.48
C ASN A 125 8.70 1.92 -16.05
N ASP A 126 8.20 3.14 -16.17
CA ASP A 126 8.94 4.34 -15.80
C ASP A 126 8.80 4.65 -14.31
N TYR A 127 9.84 5.22 -13.73
CA TYR A 127 9.86 5.64 -12.33
C TYR A 127 9.21 7.01 -12.15
N PHE A 128 8.48 7.14 -11.05
CA PHE A 128 8.21 8.43 -10.43
C PHE A 128 9.41 8.82 -9.58
N TYR A 129 9.74 10.11 -9.57
CA TYR A 129 10.81 10.67 -8.74
C TYR A 129 10.17 11.58 -7.70
N THR A 130 10.66 11.61 -6.47
CA THR A 130 10.24 12.52 -5.39
C THR A 130 11.23 13.68 -5.22
N LEU A 131 10.88 14.69 -4.44
CA LEU A 131 11.54 16.02 -4.50
C LEU A 131 12.92 15.96 -3.84
N ASP A 132 13.02 15.05 -2.88
CA ASP A 132 14.22 14.62 -2.19
C ASP A 132 15.10 13.65 -3.02
N GLY A 133 14.69 13.30 -4.24
CA GLY A 133 15.47 12.48 -5.18
C GLY A 133 15.29 10.97 -5.03
N ASP A 134 14.36 10.51 -4.20
CA ASP A 134 13.94 9.10 -4.16
C ASP A 134 13.10 8.75 -5.41
N ARG A 135 12.84 7.47 -5.64
CA ARG A 135 12.04 7.03 -6.79
C ARG A 135 11.29 5.74 -6.51
N ALA A 136 10.16 5.57 -7.18
CA ALA A 136 9.39 4.34 -7.12
C ALA A 136 8.58 4.10 -8.40
N LEU A 137 8.28 2.84 -8.69
CA LEU A 137 7.31 2.49 -9.73
C LEU A 137 5.85 2.68 -9.27
N LYS A 138 5.63 2.67 -7.95
CA LYS A 138 4.32 2.72 -7.30
C LYS A 138 4.44 3.11 -5.82
N PRO A 139 3.35 3.51 -5.16
CA PRO A 139 3.32 3.68 -3.71
C PRO A 139 3.90 2.48 -2.96
N TYR A 140 4.61 2.74 -1.86
CA TYR A 140 5.36 1.72 -1.09
C TYR A 140 6.56 1.08 -1.82
N GLY A 141 6.96 1.60 -2.98
CA GLY A 141 8.10 1.14 -3.76
C GLY A 141 9.36 2.01 -3.61
N PHE A 142 9.36 3.02 -2.74
CA PHE A 142 10.49 3.93 -2.56
C PHE A 142 11.66 3.25 -1.83
N GLU A 143 12.88 3.75 -2.03
CA GLU A 143 14.06 3.26 -1.31
C GLU A 143 14.03 3.73 0.16
N SER A 144 13.58 4.96 0.42
CA SER A 144 13.45 5.50 1.77
C SER A 144 12.19 4.98 2.48
N ALA A 145 12.36 4.47 3.70
CA ALA A 145 11.23 4.08 4.55
C ALA A 145 10.30 5.27 4.86
N GLU A 146 10.83 6.48 4.92
CA GLU A 146 10.06 7.69 5.24
C GLU A 146 9.03 8.03 4.16
N ASN A 147 9.36 7.81 2.88
CA ASN A 147 8.46 8.00 1.74
C ASN A 147 7.40 6.88 1.63
N ASN A 148 7.60 5.76 2.32
CA ASN A 148 6.70 4.61 2.28
C ASN A 148 5.72 4.54 3.46
N ILE A 149 6.20 4.68 4.69
CA ILE A 149 5.38 4.44 5.90
C ILE A 149 4.20 5.41 5.93
N ASN A 150 2.97 4.93 6.17
CA ASN A 150 1.78 5.80 6.19
C ASN A 150 1.60 6.64 4.91
N CYS A 151 2.19 6.23 3.78
CA CYS A 151 1.84 6.77 2.47
C CYS A 151 0.36 6.48 2.20
N ARG A 152 -0.31 7.38 1.49
CA ARG A 152 -1.73 7.21 1.12
C ARG A 152 -1.99 7.51 -0.35
N CYS A 153 -0.92 7.70 -1.12
CA CYS A 153 -0.98 7.89 -2.56
C CYS A 153 -1.44 6.59 -3.24
N TYR A 154 -2.12 6.70 -4.37
CA TYR A 154 -2.55 5.55 -5.17
C TYR A 154 -2.23 5.80 -6.64
N LEU A 155 -2.33 4.76 -7.46
CA LEU A 155 -2.17 4.87 -8.90
C LEU A 155 -3.50 4.67 -9.60
N GLU A 156 -3.70 5.41 -10.68
CA GLU A 156 -4.66 5.09 -11.73
C GLU A 156 -3.88 4.52 -12.93
N TYR A 157 -4.44 3.51 -13.59
CA TYR A 157 -3.78 2.83 -14.71
C TYR A 157 -4.60 3.00 -16.00
N THR A 158 -3.89 3.22 -17.11
CA THR A 158 -4.52 3.48 -18.42
C THR A 158 -3.85 2.66 -19.53
N LYS A 159 -4.51 2.59 -20.70
CA LYS A 159 -4.04 1.93 -21.93
C LYS A 159 -3.62 2.92 -22.99
#